data_AF-A0A2E5VIB7-F1
#
_entry.id   AF-A0A2E5VIB7-F1
#
_cell.length_a   1.000
_cell.length_b   1.000
_cell.length_c   1.000
_cell.angle_alpha   90.00
_cell.angle_beta   90.00
_cell.angle_gamma   90.00
#
_symmetry.space_group_name_H-M   'P 1'
#
loop_
_entity.id
_entity.type
_entity.pdbx_description
1 polymer ?
#
loop_
_entity_poly.entity_id
_entity_poly.type
_entity_poly.pdbx_seq_one_letter_code
_entity_poly.pdbx_strand_id
1 'polypeptide(L)'
;MRRVKPPDVSRRIGFISSYPSYLNDSFQTFKASRIMKTSINLTKLLRVLLFIALLVACRLSSTPAYSDEPPKFVDLSLLIAAEYPCTWPQLVPPFRIDHVQTIGRQSAYNVDTLSTDGNMGTQMDVPPHSVLRPELNLPKSGPFGNEFIDKVPAWKFVGSACVVDLRNLLDTGPAGISSLVRRRHFEDWEREHGSLRFGDVVLMRSGYSDKYYLPLPAGLRYAALPLERKAPGWPDPDPDAMEFLASRKVFHIGTDSPSMGPIPDLAEPTHYAALKYGAVFTEAATNLASLPTTGAFYCMMGPKHKDGPYGEGRAFAIIGNPLASQLIESAREKRVVDLTVTLSTDHPTTWPGQGIGNYRHPYTKAEFLYLHSHIMDSQAGTHLVPPSYALPPEDFDPYGYSPQTHIWLDEFEEKFGPRGISDMTTEKVPISQTCGWARVIDVRQLSGTTSRAAWPASPEITVDVIKKYEAEQGSLEAGEIVIFYTGHTDRHFQRMPAGKSCLIDPVNGESEGWPALGPSATVYLAQRGIQCVATDAPNLGGVNPKNALMTYWALGSQGMVGVEFLIGVGQLPEQSYFLFAPVKIRGCHGGPGRAIALY
;
A
#
# COMPACT_ATOMS: atom_id res chain seq x y z
N MET A 1 -38.03 5.99 -69.86
CA MET A 1 -38.83 7.11 -70.39
C MET A 1 -38.26 8.43 -69.88
N ARG A 2 -38.24 9.43 -70.78
CA ARG A 2 -38.15 10.91 -70.67
C ARG A 2 -37.92 11.62 -69.31
N ARG A 3 -37.06 12.66 -69.38
CA ARG A 3 -36.93 13.81 -68.44
C ARG A 3 -38.17 14.70 -68.46
N VAL A 4 -38.26 15.67 -67.52
CA VAL A 4 -38.34 17.14 -67.80
C VAL A 4 -38.18 17.95 -66.49
N LYS A 5 -37.79 19.24 -66.59
CA LYS A 5 -37.65 20.23 -65.48
C LYS A 5 -38.47 21.51 -65.83
N PRO A 6 -38.47 22.61 -65.04
CA PRO A 6 -39.66 23.44 -64.80
C PRO A 6 -39.86 24.56 -65.84
N PRO A 7 -40.92 25.39 -65.68
CA PRO A 7 -40.97 26.78 -66.12
C PRO A 7 -40.65 27.80 -64.99
N ASP A 8 -40.61 29.08 -65.36
CA ASP A 8 -40.04 30.22 -64.63
C ASP A 8 -40.75 31.54 -65.05
N VAL A 9 -40.25 32.70 -64.60
CA VAL A 9 -40.51 34.08 -65.08
C VAL A 9 -41.78 34.74 -64.50
N SER A 10 -41.63 35.81 -63.71
CA SER A 10 -41.56 37.23 -64.18
C SER A 10 -41.37 38.15 -62.95
N ARG A 11 -40.75 39.36 -62.90
CA ARG A 11 -39.96 40.35 -63.72
C ARG A 11 -39.56 41.45 -62.68
N ARG A 12 -38.74 42.51 -62.79
CA ARG A 12 -37.80 43.30 -63.66
C ARG A 12 -37.14 44.31 -62.64
N ILE A 13 -36.04 45.05 -62.74
CA ILE A 13 -34.90 45.36 -63.66
C ILE A 13 -33.82 46.03 -62.74
N GLY A 14 -32.51 46.11 -63.02
CA GLY A 14 -31.71 45.67 -64.17
C GLY A 14 -30.24 46.16 -64.11
N PHE A 15 -29.84 46.99 -65.08
CA PHE A 15 -28.47 47.49 -65.37
C PHE A 15 -28.09 48.79 -64.60
N ILE A 16 -26.83 49.28 -64.49
CA ILE A 16 -25.56 48.94 -65.18
C ILE A 16 -24.27 49.25 -64.33
N SER A 17 -23.23 48.45 -64.57
CA SER A 17 -21.75 48.59 -64.45
C SER A 17 -21.00 49.85 -63.93
N SER A 18 -19.78 49.57 -63.40
CA SER A 18 -18.46 50.28 -63.51
C SER A 18 -17.90 51.13 -62.34
N TYR A 19 -16.64 50.81 -61.97
CA TYR A 19 -15.62 51.63 -61.28
C TYR A 19 -15.13 52.80 -62.18
N PRO A 20 -14.45 53.88 -61.69
CA PRO A 20 -13.24 53.82 -60.85
C PRO A 20 -13.00 54.94 -59.80
N SER A 21 -11.83 54.86 -59.14
CA SER A 21 -11.23 55.85 -58.23
C SER A 21 -10.67 57.09 -58.92
N TYR A 22 -10.51 58.22 -58.21
CA TYR A 22 -9.24 58.98 -58.14
C TYR A 22 -9.24 60.17 -57.14
N LEU A 23 -8.07 60.38 -56.52
CA LEU A 23 -7.41 61.62 -56.08
C LEU A 23 -8.01 62.59 -55.02
N ASN A 24 -7.05 63.23 -54.34
CA ASN A 24 -7.21 64.33 -53.39
C ASN A 24 -7.74 65.61 -54.07
N ASP A 25 -8.29 66.52 -53.26
CA ASP A 25 -7.64 67.84 -53.13
C ASP A 25 -7.76 68.37 -51.69
N SER A 26 -7.06 69.45 -51.35
CA SER A 26 -6.87 69.94 -49.97
C SER A 26 -7.00 71.45 -49.85
N PHE A 27 -7.45 72.00 -48.70
CA PHE A 27 -6.82 73.13 -47.99
C PHE A 27 -7.62 73.65 -46.76
N GLN A 28 -6.88 73.97 -45.68
CA GLN A 28 -7.23 74.84 -44.53
C GLN A 28 -8.42 74.40 -43.61
N THR A 29 -8.52 74.80 -42.33
CA THR A 29 -7.72 75.77 -41.53
C THR A 29 -7.49 75.29 -40.08
N PHE A 30 -6.44 75.79 -39.42
CA PHE A 30 -6.14 75.55 -38.01
C PHE A 30 -7.10 76.26 -37.03
N LYS A 31 -7.35 75.64 -35.87
CA LYS A 31 -7.54 76.32 -34.56
C LYS A 31 -7.13 75.39 -33.42
N ALA A 32 -6.40 75.89 -32.42
CA ALA A 32 -5.71 75.06 -31.44
C ALA A 32 -6.00 75.44 -29.97
N SER A 33 -6.44 74.46 -29.19
CA SER A 33 -6.19 74.26 -27.76
C SER A 33 -6.66 72.82 -27.41
N ARG A 34 -6.23 72.13 -26.35
CA ARG A 34 -5.48 72.53 -25.14
C ARG A 34 -4.72 71.29 -24.64
N ILE A 35 -3.38 71.32 -24.56
CA ILE A 35 -2.62 70.13 -24.10
C ILE A 35 -2.68 70.04 -22.56
N MET A 36 -3.42 69.05 -22.05
CA MET A 36 -3.51 68.76 -20.63
C MET A 36 -2.46 67.70 -20.25
N LYS A 37 -1.28 68.13 -19.77
CA LYS A 37 -0.24 67.24 -19.27
C LYS A 37 -0.65 66.62 -17.92
N THR A 38 -1.27 65.44 -17.96
CA THR A 38 -1.42 64.58 -16.78
C THR A 38 -0.07 63.97 -16.41
N SER A 39 0.63 64.58 -15.45
CA SER A 39 1.86 64.02 -14.88
C SER A 39 1.54 62.76 -14.09
N ILE A 40 1.79 61.59 -14.70
CA ILE A 40 1.83 60.32 -13.99
C ILE A 40 2.91 60.44 -12.91
N ASN A 41 2.50 60.59 -11.65
CA ASN A 41 3.44 60.74 -10.55
C ASN A 41 4.11 59.38 -10.31
N LEU A 42 5.29 59.22 -10.92
CA LEU A 42 6.04 57.97 -10.95
C LEU A 42 6.26 57.38 -9.55
N THR A 43 6.40 58.21 -8.52
CA THR A 43 6.56 57.77 -7.12
C THR A 43 5.31 57.09 -6.55
N LYS A 44 4.10 57.48 -6.96
CA LYS A 44 2.86 56.78 -6.59
C LYS A 44 2.76 55.44 -7.32
N LEU A 45 3.07 55.40 -8.62
CA LEU A 45 3.04 54.16 -9.40
C LEU A 45 4.06 53.14 -8.87
N LEU A 46 5.28 53.60 -8.57
CA LEU A 46 6.33 52.77 -7.97
C LEU A 46 5.93 52.24 -6.59
N ARG A 47 5.30 53.06 -5.74
CA ARG A 47 4.78 52.61 -4.43
C ARG A 47 3.66 51.57 -4.55
N VAL A 48 2.74 51.72 -5.50
CA VAL A 48 1.69 50.72 -5.75
C VAL A 48 2.30 49.40 -6.25
N LEU A 49 3.25 49.46 -7.19
CA LEU A 49 3.98 48.27 -7.66
C LEU A 49 4.78 47.61 -6.53
N LEU A 50 5.43 48.38 -5.66
CA LEU A 50 6.16 47.85 -4.50
C LEU A 50 5.21 47.19 -3.48
N PHE A 51 4.01 47.75 -3.28
CA PHE A 51 3.00 47.20 -2.37
C PHE A 51 2.39 45.90 -2.92
N ILE A 52 2.16 45.83 -4.24
CA ILE A 52 1.75 44.59 -4.93
C ILE A 52 2.87 43.55 -4.86
N ALA A 53 4.14 43.95 -5.06
CA ALA A 53 5.28 43.04 -4.91
C ALA A 53 5.42 42.51 -3.47
N LEU A 54 5.19 43.34 -2.44
CA LEU A 54 5.13 42.90 -1.05
C LEU A 54 3.98 41.90 -0.81
N LEU A 55 2.78 42.17 -1.33
CA LEU A 55 1.63 41.28 -1.19
C LEU A 55 1.82 39.93 -1.92
N VAL A 56 2.52 39.93 -3.05
CA VAL A 56 2.92 38.72 -3.77
C VAL A 56 4.02 37.97 -3.00
N ALA A 57 5.03 38.66 -2.48
CA ALA A 57 6.06 38.05 -1.64
C ALA A 57 5.45 37.42 -0.37
N CYS A 58 4.58 38.12 0.35
CA CYS A 58 3.88 37.57 1.52
C CYS A 58 2.95 36.39 1.20
N ARG A 59 2.55 36.18 -0.06
CA ARG A 59 1.82 34.97 -0.51
C ARG A 59 2.73 33.85 -1.04
N LEU A 60 4.00 34.14 -1.32
CA LEU A 60 5.03 33.17 -1.70
C LEU A 60 5.90 32.74 -0.49
N SER A 61 5.84 33.48 0.62
CA SER A 61 6.57 33.20 1.87
C SER A 61 5.75 32.40 2.90
N SER A 62 4.70 31.68 2.48
CA SER A 62 4.14 30.59 3.28
C SER A 62 5.02 29.34 3.15
N THR A 63 6.19 29.36 3.78
CA THR A 63 6.87 28.10 4.12
C THR A 63 5.86 27.22 4.89
N PRO A 64 5.67 25.93 4.53
CA PRO A 64 4.77 25.08 5.28
C PRO A 64 5.20 25.09 6.74
N ALA A 65 4.26 25.34 7.66
CA ALA A 65 4.56 25.36 9.08
C ALA A 65 5.12 23.99 9.48
N TYR A 66 6.38 23.97 9.91
CA TYR A 66 7.02 22.77 10.40
C TYR A 66 6.30 22.33 11.68
N SER A 67 5.95 21.05 11.76
CA SER A 67 5.38 20.48 12.97
C SER A 67 6.50 20.05 13.89
N ASP A 68 6.60 20.68 15.07
CA ASP A 68 7.47 20.17 16.14
C ASP A 68 6.93 18.85 16.74
N GLU A 69 5.64 18.54 16.52
CA GLU A 69 5.07 17.21 16.82
C GLU A 69 5.45 16.19 15.73
N PRO A 70 5.90 14.97 16.10
CA PRO A 70 6.29 13.93 15.16
C PRO A 70 5.11 13.41 14.31
N PRO A 71 5.37 12.86 13.11
CA PRO A 71 4.31 12.38 12.22
C PRO A 71 3.48 11.26 12.86
N LYS A 72 2.17 11.49 12.96
CA LYS A 72 1.21 10.55 13.53
C LYS A 72 0.76 9.54 12.49
N PHE A 73 1.07 8.27 12.74
CA PHE A 73 0.50 7.15 11.99
C PHE A 73 -0.91 6.83 12.51
N VAL A 74 -1.82 6.52 11.59
CA VAL A 74 -3.20 6.11 11.88
C VAL A 74 -3.50 4.82 11.11
N ASP A 75 -3.69 3.73 11.83
CA ASP A 75 -4.19 2.48 11.25
C ASP A 75 -5.69 2.64 10.92
N LEU A 76 -6.04 2.32 9.66
CA LEU A 76 -7.38 2.43 9.08
C LEU A 76 -7.93 1.05 8.69
N SER A 77 -7.31 -0.02 9.20
CA SER A 77 -7.64 -1.40 8.85
C SER A 77 -8.47 -2.10 9.92
N LEU A 78 -9.42 -2.90 9.46
CA LEU A 78 -10.20 -3.82 10.28
C LEU A 78 -9.34 -4.98 10.78
N LEU A 79 -9.66 -5.46 11.98
CA LEU A 79 -8.99 -6.63 12.55
C LEU A 79 -9.59 -7.91 11.96
N ILE A 80 -8.76 -8.70 11.28
CA ILE A 80 -9.12 -10.01 10.76
C ILE A 80 -9.00 -11.04 11.87
N ALA A 81 -10.11 -11.71 12.18
CA ALA A 81 -10.19 -12.80 13.14
C ALA A 81 -11.48 -13.60 12.95
N ALA A 82 -11.48 -14.89 13.33
CA ALA A 82 -12.57 -15.81 13.01
C ALA A 82 -13.91 -15.50 13.74
N GLU A 83 -13.86 -14.75 14.85
CA GLU A 83 -15.03 -14.28 15.59
C GLU A 83 -15.55 -12.91 15.11
N TYR A 84 -14.98 -12.34 14.04
CA TYR A 84 -15.43 -11.10 13.39
C TYR A 84 -16.02 -11.37 11.99
N PRO A 85 -16.90 -10.49 11.47
CA PRO A 85 -17.48 -10.60 10.11
C PRO A 85 -16.45 -10.20 9.04
N CYS A 86 -15.28 -10.83 9.03
CA CYS A 86 -14.14 -10.47 8.19
C CYS A 86 -14.24 -10.99 6.74
N THR A 87 -14.98 -12.07 6.49
CA THR A 87 -15.18 -12.67 5.14
C THR A 87 -16.58 -12.38 4.60
N TRP A 88 -16.71 -12.23 3.27
CA TRP A 88 -18.02 -11.97 2.65
C TRP A 88 -19.07 -13.06 2.96
N PRO A 89 -20.26 -12.71 3.48
CA PRO A 89 -21.26 -13.70 3.94
C PRO A 89 -21.71 -14.68 2.84
N GLN A 90 -21.80 -15.96 3.22
CA GLN A 90 -22.40 -17.06 2.45
C GLN A 90 -21.73 -17.40 1.11
N LEU A 91 -20.70 -16.65 0.67
CA LEU A 91 -19.97 -16.88 -0.58
C LEU A 91 -18.53 -17.36 -0.32
N VAL A 92 -17.82 -16.69 0.59
CA VAL A 92 -16.39 -16.93 0.89
C VAL A 92 -16.26 -17.92 2.06
N PRO A 93 -15.31 -18.88 2.03
CA PRO A 93 -15.02 -19.73 3.20
C PRO A 93 -14.57 -18.89 4.40
N PRO A 94 -15.04 -19.17 5.64
CA PRO A 94 -14.61 -18.41 6.81
C PRO A 94 -13.10 -18.48 7.03
N PHE A 95 -12.50 -17.34 7.40
CA PHE A 95 -11.09 -17.19 7.76
C PHE A 95 -10.62 -18.26 8.76
N ARG A 96 -9.40 -18.78 8.57
CA ARG A 96 -8.73 -19.65 9.55
C ARG A 96 -7.26 -19.32 9.66
N ILE A 97 -6.76 -19.45 10.88
CA ILE A 97 -5.34 -19.52 11.21
C ILE A 97 -5.12 -20.80 12.00
N ASP A 98 -4.27 -21.69 11.46
CA ASP A 98 -3.87 -22.93 12.09
C ASP A 98 -2.43 -22.76 12.61
N HIS A 99 -2.23 -22.72 13.93
CA HIS A 99 -0.90 -22.65 14.55
C HIS A 99 -0.22 -24.03 14.46
N VAL A 100 0.41 -24.31 13.31
CA VAL A 100 1.03 -25.61 12.95
C VAL A 100 2.20 -25.96 13.87
N GLN A 101 2.95 -24.96 14.33
CA GLN A 101 3.95 -25.11 15.38
C GLN A 101 3.80 -23.99 16.40
N THR A 102 4.00 -24.33 17.67
CA THR A 102 4.12 -23.36 18.75
C THR A 102 5.43 -23.51 19.51
N ILE A 103 5.88 -22.42 20.13
CA ILE A 103 7.11 -22.41 20.93
C ILE A 103 7.00 -23.40 22.10
N GLY A 104 8.01 -24.28 22.22
CA GLY A 104 8.08 -25.32 23.24
C GLY A 104 8.93 -26.51 22.79
N ARG A 105 8.45 -27.72 23.08
CA ARG A 105 9.27 -28.94 22.95
C ARG A 105 9.45 -29.40 21.51
N GLN A 106 8.54 -28.99 20.63
CA GLN A 106 8.51 -29.37 19.21
C GLN A 106 9.13 -28.30 18.30
N SER A 107 9.03 -27.02 18.64
CA SER A 107 9.66 -25.93 17.89
C SER A 107 10.14 -24.80 18.80
N ALA A 108 11.14 -24.06 18.33
CA ALA A 108 11.70 -22.90 19.03
C ALA A 108 11.07 -21.57 18.56
N TYR A 109 10.14 -21.64 17.61
CA TYR A 109 9.42 -20.51 17.00
C TYR A 109 7.98 -20.95 16.67
N ASN A 110 7.09 -19.99 16.49
CA ASN A 110 5.71 -20.22 16.05
C ASN A 110 5.65 -20.31 14.50
N VAL A 111 4.73 -21.12 13.97
CA VAL A 111 4.46 -21.24 12.52
C VAL A 111 2.95 -21.33 12.32
N ASP A 112 2.38 -20.44 11.50
CA ASP A 112 0.94 -20.47 11.18
C ASP A 112 0.70 -20.80 9.71
N THR A 113 -0.38 -21.55 9.44
CA THR A 113 -0.99 -21.62 8.10
C THR A 113 -2.26 -20.80 8.08
N LEU A 114 -2.36 -19.92 7.10
CA LEU A 114 -3.52 -19.06 6.85
C LEU A 114 -4.40 -19.69 5.77
N SER A 115 -5.69 -19.77 6.03
CA SER A 115 -6.73 -19.94 5.00
C SER A 115 -7.48 -18.61 4.86
N THR A 116 -7.24 -17.92 3.76
CA THR A 116 -7.68 -16.54 3.47
C THR A 116 -8.35 -16.46 2.10
N ASP A 117 -9.00 -15.34 1.81
CA ASP A 117 -9.50 -14.97 0.49
C ASP A 117 -9.22 -13.48 0.30
N GLY A 118 -9.01 -13.05 -0.94
CA GLY A 118 -8.75 -11.62 -1.19
C GLY A 118 -9.92 -10.71 -0.77
N ASN A 119 -11.15 -11.23 -0.64
CA ASN A 119 -12.28 -10.51 -0.07
C ASN A 119 -12.34 -10.68 1.48
N MET A 120 -11.32 -10.18 2.18
CA MET A 120 -11.21 -10.36 3.63
C MET A 120 -10.64 -9.16 4.39
N GLY A 121 -11.36 -8.73 5.43
CA GLY A 121 -11.00 -7.59 6.27
C GLY A 121 -11.08 -6.27 5.50
N THR A 122 -10.04 -5.45 5.59
CA THR A 122 -9.86 -4.28 4.71
C THR A 122 -9.17 -4.75 3.43
N GLN A 123 -9.78 -4.48 2.28
CA GLN A 123 -9.44 -5.13 1.01
C GLN A 123 -9.28 -4.13 -0.14
N MET A 124 -8.56 -4.53 -1.19
CA MET A 124 -8.30 -3.73 -2.38
C MET A 124 -8.81 -4.43 -3.64
N ASP A 125 -9.72 -3.78 -4.35
CA ASP A 125 -10.07 -4.15 -5.71
C ASP A 125 -9.19 -3.44 -6.73
N VAL A 126 -8.86 -4.16 -7.79
CA VAL A 126 -8.09 -3.66 -8.92
C VAL A 126 -8.89 -3.88 -10.21
N PRO A 127 -8.56 -3.23 -11.34
CA PRO A 127 -9.46 -3.19 -12.49
C PRO A 127 -10.03 -4.54 -12.98
N PRO A 128 -9.27 -5.67 -12.97
CA PRO A 128 -9.80 -6.99 -13.28
C PRO A 128 -10.98 -7.51 -12.42
N HIS A 129 -11.34 -6.88 -11.29
CA HIS A 129 -12.57 -7.21 -10.54
C HIS A 129 -13.83 -7.02 -11.42
N SER A 130 -13.87 -6.02 -12.30
CA SER A 130 -15.02 -5.80 -13.21
C SER A 130 -14.65 -5.47 -14.66
N VAL A 131 -13.38 -5.23 -14.97
CA VAL A 131 -12.88 -5.03 -16.34
C VAL A 131 -12.36 -6.34 -16.88
N LEU A 132 -13.06 -6.91 -17.86
CA LEU A 132 -12.61 -8.15 -18.49
C LEU A 132 -11.30 -7.91 -19.27
N ARG A 133 -10.50 -8.96 -19.40
CA ARG A 133 -9.26 -8.94 -20.17
C ARG A 133 -9.52 -8.46 -21.61
N PRO A 134 -8.67 -7.57 -22.17
CA PRO A 134 -8.89 -6.96 -23.48
C PRO A 134 -8.94 -8.00 -24.60
N GLU A 135 -8.14 -9.07 -24.54
CA GLU A 135 -8.10 -10.12 -25.56
C GLU A 135 -9.39 -10.95 -25.66
N LEU A 136 -10.28 -10.91 -24.65
CA LEU A 136 -11.55 -11.64 -24.66
C LEU A 136 -12.58 -11.02 -25.62
N ASN A 137 -12.46 -9.73 -25.95
CA ASN A 137 -13.39 -9.00 -26.83
C ASN A 137 -14.88 -9.11 -26.42
N LEU A 138 -15.14 -9.23 -25.12
CA LEU A 138 -16.48 -9.32 -24.53
C LEU A 138 -17.00 -7.95 -24.08
N PRO A 139 -18.30 -7.79 -23.78
CA PRO A 139 -18.79 -6.63 -23.04
C PRO A 139 -17.96 -6.44 -21.76
N LYS A 140 -17.49 -5.21 -21.51
CA LYS A 140 -16.57 -4.84 -20.42
C LYS A 140 -15.11 -5.30 -20.57
N SER A 141 -14.71 -5.88 -21.71
CA SER A 141 -13.29 -5.98 -22.06
C SER A 141 -12.68 -4.58 -22.18
N GLY A 142 -11.56 -4.32 -21.48
CA GLY A 142 -10.94 -3.00 -21.43
C GLY A 142 -9.42 -3.05 -21.24
N PRO A 143 -8.70 -1.93 -21.47
CA PRO A 143 -7.24 -1.91 -21.45
C PRO A 143 -6.63 -2.26 -20.09
N PHE A 144 -7.36 -1.95 -19.00
CA PHE A 144 -6.95 -2.26 -17.63
C PHE A 144 -7.32 -3.68 -17.19
N GLY A 145 -8.00 -4.48 -18.01
CA GLY A 145 -8.44 -5.84 -17.63
C GLY A 145 -7.31 -6.85 -17.39
N ASN A 146 -6.05 -6.47 -17.63
CA ASN A 146 -4.86 -7.24 -17.25
C ASN A 146 -4.08 -6.61 -16.08
N GLU A 147 -4.59 -5.55 -15.43
CA GLU A 147 -3.92 -4.83 -14.32
C GLU A 147 -4.26 -5.45 -12.94
N PHE A 148 -3.90 -6.73 -12.77
CA PHE A 148 -4.07 -7.50 -11.52
C PHE A 148 -3.16 -6.97 -10.38
N ILE A 149 -3.37 -7.40 -9.13
CA ILE A 149 -2.63 -6.93 -7.93
C ILE A 149 -1.11 -7.05 -8.04
N ASP A 150 -0.59 -8.00 -8.82
CA ASP A 150 0.84 -8.17 -9.09
C ASP A 150 1.41 -7.19 -10.15
N LYS A 151 0.54 -6.45 -10.84
CA LYS A 151 0.83 -5.60 -12.01
C LYS A 151 0.35 -4.15 -11.85
N VAL A 152 -0.52 -3.85 -10.88
CA VAL A 152 -0.88 -2.47 -10.52
C VAL A 152 0.39 -1.69 -10.12
N PRO A 153 0.65 -0.52 -10.72
CA PRO A 153 1.85 0.26 -10.41
C PRO A 153 1.68 0.96 -9.05
N ALA A 154 2.68 0.82 -8.18
CA ALA A 154 2.55 1.12 -6.75
C ALA A 154 2.16 2.57 -6.39
N TRP A 155 2.36 3.54 -7.28
CA TRP A 155 1.85 4.91 -7.11
C TRP A 155 0.31 4.99 -7.01
N LYS A 156 -0.44 3.96 -7.43
CA LYS A 156 -1.89 3.88 -7.24
C LYS A 156 -2.32 3.47 -5.83
N PHE A 157 -1.41 2.96 -5.00
CA PHE A 157 -1.71 2.53 -3.62
C PHE A 157 -1.67 3.67 -2.60
N VAL A 158 -1.25 4.87 -3.04
CA VAL A 158 -0.81 5.98 -2.18
C VAL A 158 -1.26 7.35 -2.71
N GLY A 159 -1.41 8.32 -1.81
CA GLY A 159 -1.67 9.70 -2.22
C GLY A 159 -2.16 10.63 -1.11
N SER A 160 -2.72 11.78 -1.51
CA SER A 160 -3.29 12.78 -0.61
C SER A 160 -4.70 12.40 -0.18
N ALA A 161 -4.91 12.08 1.10
CA ALA A 161 -6.23 11.80 1.64
C ALA A 161 -7.18 13.00 1.48
N CYS A 162 -8.38 12.72 0.98
CA CYS A 162 -9.50 13.64 0.81
C CYS A 162 -10.76 13.00 1.41
N VAL A 163 -11.03 13.30 2.68
CA VAL A 163 -12.10 12.64 3.47
C VAL A 163 -13.43 13.35 3.23
N VAL A 164 -14.41 12.61 2.71
CA VAL A 164 -15.76 13.11 2.41
C VAL A 164 -16.71 12.62 3.50
N ASP A 165 -17.27 13.53 4.29
CA ASP A 165 -18.18 13.19 5.39
C ASP A 165 -19.59 12.91 4.87
N LEU A 166 -20.01 11.65 5.05
CA LEU A 166 -21.25 11.08 4.50
C LEU A 166 -22.09 10.41 5.61
N ARG A 167 -21.79 10.71 6.89
CA ARG A 167 -22.50 10.19 8.07
C ARG A 167 -24.00 10.53 8.09
N ASN A 168 -24.42 11.53 7.32
CA ASN A 168 -25.83 11.88 7.10
C ASN A 168 -26.62 10.89 6.23
N LEU A 169 -25.95 9.93 5.59
CA LEU A 169 -26.56 8.85 4.80
C LEU A 169 -26.64 7.51 5.56
N LEU A 170 -26.00 7.42 6.72
CA LEU A 170 -25.96 6.20 7.54
C LEU A 170 -27.37 5.80 8.00
N ASP A 171 -27.75 4.55 7.74
CA ASP A 171 -29.07 3.96 8.02
C ASP A 171 -30.29 4.67 7.37
N THR A 172 -30.11 5.61 6.44
CA THR A 172 -31.25 6.32 5.80
C THR A 172 -32.00 5.50 4.74
N GLY A 173 -31.42 4.39 4.27
CA GLY A 173 -32.02 3.49 3.29
C GLY A 173 -33.04 2.50 3.90
N PRO A 174 -34.03 2.03 3.14
CA PRO A 174 -34.85 0.88 3.54
C PRO A 174 -34.02 -0.40 3.76
N ALA A 175 -34.59 -1.37 4.47
CA ALA A 175 -33.90 -2.64 4.72
C ALA A 175 -33.55 -3.37 3.40
N GLY A 176 -32.29 -3.77 3.24
CA GLY A 176 -31.76 -4.35 2.01
C GLY A 176 -31.48 -3.37 0.86
N ILE A 177 -31.49 -2.06 1.12
CA ILE A 177 -31.22 -1.00 0.14
C ILE A 177 -30.18 -0.02 0.70
N SER A 178 -29.14 0.27 -0.08
CA SER A 178 -28.08 1.23 0.24
C SER A 178 -28.51 2.69 0.10
N SER A 179 -27.96 3.56 0.95
CA SER A 179 -28.07 5.01 0.79
C SER A 179 -27.06 5.49 -0.27
N LEU A 180 -27.50 6.13 -1.35
CA LEU A 180 -26.61 6.43 -2.47
C LEU A 180 -25.82 7.74 -2.29
N VAL A 181 -24.49 7.61 -2.27
CA VAL A 181 -23.54 8.74 -2.38
C VAL A 181 -23.57 9.23 -3.82
N ARG A 182 -24.02 10.48 -4.02
CA ARG A 182 -24.22 11.07 -5.34
C ARG A 182 -23.04 11.97 -5.68
N ARG A 183 -22.76 12.11 -6.98
CA ARG A 183 -21.86 13.13 -7.56
C ARG A 183 -21.84 14.46 -6.80
N ARG A 184 -23.04 15.00 -6.48
CA ARG A 184 -23.19 16.28 -5.77
C ARG A 184 -22.37 16.35 -4.48
N HIS A 185 -22.21 15.25 -3.75
CA HIS A 185 -21.50 15.26 -2.45
C HIS A 185 -20.00 15.53 -2.63
N PHE A 186 -19.42 15.10 -3.75
CA PHE A 186 -18.06 15.44 -4.14
C PHE A 186 -18.00 16.87 -4.72
N GLU A 187 -18.99 17.29 -5.51
CA GLU A 187 -19.10 18.68 -5.97
C GLU A 187 -19.39 19.68 -4.82
N ASP A 188 -19.93 19.21 -3.68
CA ASP A 188 -20.10 19.95 -2.43
C ASP A 188 -18.75 20.07 -1.70
N TRP A 189 -18.03 18.95 -1.56
CA TRP A 189 -16.68 18.89 -1.00
C TRP A 189 -15.67 19.76 -1.78
N GLU A 190 -15.70 19.74 -3.12
CA GLU A 190 -14.82 20.54 -3.97
C GLU A 190 -15.00 22.05 -3.79
N ARG A 191 -16.19 22.51 -3.37
CA ARG A 191 -16.45 23.94 -3.11
C ARG A 191 -15.88 24.43 -1.79
N GLU A 192 -15.68 23.53 -0.82
CA GLU A 192 -15.14 23.88 0.50
C GLU A 192 -13.62 23.63 0.59
N HIS A 193 -13.12 22.56 -0.04
CA HIS A 193 -11.73 22.10 0.12
C HIS A 193 -10.88 22.20 -1.17
N GLY A 194 -11.49 22.56 -2.30
CA GLY A 194 -10.83 22.68 -3.60
C GLY A 194 -10.99 21.45 -4.48
N SER A 195 -10.70 21.59 -5.78
CA SER A 195 -10.94 20.53 -6.77
C SER A 195 -10.06 19.30 -6.57
N LEU A 196 -10.71 18.13 -6.65
CA LEU A 196 -10.07 16.82 -6.67
C LEU A 196 -9.23 16.65 -7.95
N ARG A 197 -8.10 15.95 -7.85
CA ARG A 197 -7.13 15.82 -8.94
C ARG A 197 -6.32 14.52 -8.85
N PHE A 198 -5.38 14.38 -9.77
CA PHE A 198 -4.41 13.29 -9.79
C PHE A 198 -3.59 13.23 -8.49
N GLY A 199 -3.43 12.02 -7.95
CA GLY A 199 -2.69 11.75 -6.70
C GLY A 199 -3.45 12.12 -5.42
N ASP A 200 -4.75 12.39 -5.53
CA ASP A 200 -5.66 12.44 -4.38
C ASP A 200 -6.36 11.08 -4.21
N VAL A 201 -6.63 10.72 -2.95
CA VAL A 201 -7.35 9.50 -2.54
C VAL A 201 -8.65 9.93 -1.87
N VAL A 202 -9.78 9.60 -2.47
CA VAL A 202 -11.10 9.99 -1.94
C VAL A 202 -11.58 8.94 -0.95
N LEU A 203 -11.77 9.33 0.30
CA LEU A 203 -12.16 8.44 1.40
C LEU A 203 -13.57 8.79 1.87
N MET A 204 -14.54 7.92 1.56
CA MET A 204 -15.95 8.08 1.91
C MET A 204 -16.18 7.64 3.35
N ARG A 205 -16.40 8.62 4.24
CA ARG A 205 -16.61 8.42 5.67
C ARG A 205 -18.09 8.43 5.99
N SER A 206 -18.73 7.27 6.02
CA SER A 206 -20.12 7.13 6.49
C SER A 206 -20.20 6.73 7.98
N GLY A 207 -19.11 6.24 8.56
CA GLY A 207 -19.03 5.69 9.92
C GLY A 207 -19.60 4.27 10.04
N TYR A 208 -19.68 3.52 8.94
CA TYR A 208 -20.38 2.24 8.91
C TYR A 208 -19.60 1.12 9.62
N SER A 209 -18.33 0.91 9.26
CA SER A 209 -17.41 0.00 9.96
C SER A 209 -17.29 0.32 11.45
N ASP A 210 -17.06 1.59 11.78
CA ASP A 210 -16.85 2.10 13.14
C ASP A 210 -18.03 1.77 14.07
N LYS A 211 -19.22 1.60 13.48
CA LYS A 211 -20.48 1.28 14.18
C LYS A 211 -20.84 -0.20 14.17
N TYR A 212 -20.45 -0.95 13.14
CA TYR A 212 -20.99 -2.28 12.86
C TYR A 212 -19.98 -3.42 12.70
N TYR A 213 -18.68 -3.15 12.58
CA TYR A 213 -17.66 -4.19 12.59
C TYR A 213 -17.34 -4.65 14.02
N LEU A 214 -18.25 -5.47 14.56
CA LEU A 214 -18.24 -5.98 15.93
C LEU A 214 -18.04 -7.52 15.92
N PRO A 215 -17.64 -8.13 17.05
CA PRO A 215 -17.67 -9.58 17.20
C PRO A 215 -19.04 -10.19 16.84
N LEU A 216 -19.03 -11.39 16.28
CA LEU A 216 -20.23 -12.18 16.01
C LEU A 216 -20.89 -12.60 17.35
N PRO A 217 -22.24 -12.64 17.43
CA PRO A 217 -23.20 -12.41 16.36
C PRO A 217 -23.56 -10.93 16.10
N ALA A 218 -23.08 -9.96 16.90
CA ALA A 218 -23.41 -8.55 16.69
C ALA A 218 -22.91 -8.02 15.32
N GLY A 219 -21.72 -8.49 14.89
CA GLY A 219 -21.15 -8.23 13.58
C GLY A 219 -21.99 -8.68 12.38
N LEU A 220 -23.04 -9.49 12.56
CA LEU A 220 -23.98 -9.81 11.47
C LEU A 220 -24.64 -8.56 10.88
N ARG A 221 -24.74 -7.45 11.65
CA ARG A 221 -25.21 -6.16 11.15
C ARG A 221 -24.28 -5.56 10.08
N TYR A 222 -23.00 -5.92 10.03
CA TYR A 222 -22.04 -5.37 9.06
C TYR A 222 -22.44 -5.69 7.61
N ALA A 223 -22.54 -6.97 7.24
CA ALA A 223 -22.87 -7.38 5.87
C ALA A 223 -24.08 -8.33 5.76
N ALA A 224 -24.22 -9.31 6.68
CA ALA A 224 -25.22 -10.36 6.56
C ALA A 224 -26.68 -9.85 6.68
N LEU A 225 -27.01 -9.08 7.72
CA LEU A 225 -28.38 -8.56 7.91
C LEU A 225 -28.84 -7.58 6.80
N PRO A 226 -27.98 -6.71 6.24
CA PRO A 226 -28.27 -6.00 4.99
C PRO A 226 -28.63 -6.91 3.83
N LEU A 227 -27.79 -7.91 3.51
CA LEU A 227 -28.00 -8.84 2.40
C LEU A 227 -29.28 -9.67 2.59
N GLU A 228 -29.59 -10.08 3.82
CA GLU A 228 -30.84 -10.74 4.22
C GLU A 228 -32.06 -9.81 4.26
N ARG A 229 -31.91 -8.52 3.89
CA ARG A 229 -32.95 -7.48 3.90
C ARG A 229 -33.59 -7.22 5.28
N LYS A 230 -32.83 -7.46 6.35
CA LYS A 230 -33.22 -7.25 7.76
C LYS A 230 -32.70 -5.93 8.34
N ALA A 231 -31.76 -5.27 7.67
CA ALA A 231 -31.20 -3.97 8.06
C ALA A 231 -30.95 -3.07 6.83
N PRO A 232 -30.82 -1.74 6.97
CA PRO A 232 -30.42 -0.85 5.89
C PRO A 232 -29.08 -1.25 5.26
N GLY A 233 -28.95 -1.04 3.95
CA GLY A 233 -27.68 -1.16 3.25
C GLY A 233 -26.68 -0.09 3.69
N TRP A 234 -25.43 -0.30 3.31
CA TRP A 234 -24.32 0.62 3.58
C TRP A 234 -24.33 1.83 2.62
N PRO A 235 -23.82 3.02 3.01
CA PRO A 235 -23.85 4.20 2.16
C PRO A 235 -22.67 4.28 1.16
N ASP A 236 -22.94 4.09 -0.13
CA ASP A 236 -21.92 4.00 -1.18
C ASP A 236 -22.33 4.61 -2.53
N PRO A 237 -21.39 4.84 -3.46
CA PRO A 237 -21.63 5.69 -4.63
C PRO A 237 -22.49 5.06 -5.71
N ASP A 238 -23.27 5.91 -6.38
CA ASP A 238 -23.88 5.54 -7.67
C ASP A 238 -22.87 5.65 -8.82
N PRO A 239 -23.15 5.06 -10.01
CA PRO A 239 -22.22 5.12 -11.12
C PRO A 239 -21.84 6.56 -11.56
N ASP A 240 -22.73 7.55 -11.49
CA ASP A 240 -22.40 8.95 -11.84
C ASP A 240 -21.38 9.59 -10.87
N ALA A 241 -21.44 9.24 -9.58
CA ALA A 241 -20.37 9.59 -8.64
C ALA A 241 -19.00 8.99 -9.05
N MET A 242 -18.98 7.72 -9.46
CA MET A 242 -17.74 7.04 -9.84
C MET A 242 -17.16 7.53 -11.18
N GLU A 243 -18.01 7.80 -12.17
CA GLU A 243 -17.62 8.44 -13.44
C GLU A 243 -17.08 9.87 -13.18
N PHE A 244 -17.68 10.61 -12.23
CA PHE A 244 -17.19 11.93 -11.82
C PHE A 244 -15.80 11.86 -11.18
N LEU A 245 -15.55 10.94 -10.23
CA LEU A 245 -14.23 10.77 -9.61
C LEU A 245 -13.16 10.37 -10.64
N ALA A 246 -13.49 9.46 -11.56
CA ALA A 246 -12.63 9.11 -12.68
C ALA A 246 -12.35 10.33 -13.60
N SER A 247 -13.34 11.20 -13.84
CA SER A 247 -13.14 12.44 -14.61
C SER A 247 -12.15 13.42 -13.96
N ARG A 248 -12.02 13.37 -12.62
CA ARG A 248 -11.02 14.13 -11.83
C ARG A 248 -9.64 13.47 -11.82
N LYS A 249 -9.50 12.26 -12.37
CA LYS A 249 -8.30 11.41 -12.30
C LYS A 249 -7.94 11.00 -10.86
N VAL A 250 -8.94 10.87 -10.00
CA VAL A 250 -8.82 10.15 -8.72
C VAL A 250 -8.63 8.68 -9.07
N PHE A 251 -7.47 8.12 -8.75
CA PHE A 251 -7.13 6.73 -9.07
C PHE A 251 -7.34 5.77 -7.90
N HIS A 252 -7.59 6.27 -6.69
CA HIS A 252 -7.81 5.47 -5.49
C HIS A 252 -9.04 6.00 -4.76
N ILE A 253 -10.05 5.14 -4.57
CA ILE A 253 -11.33 5.49 -3.94
C ILE A 253 -11.58 4.51 -2.78
N GLY A 254 -11.77 5.01 -1.56
CA GLY A 254 -11.98 4.20 -0.37
C GLY A 254 -13.35 4.41 0.28
N THR A 255 -13.89 3.37 0.91
CA THR A 255 -15.16 3.38 1.66
C THR A 255 -15.01 2.70 3.02
N ASP A 256 -15.77 3.15 4.03
CA ASP A 256 -15.86 2.50 5.35
C ASP A 256 -17.00 1.46 5.46
N SER A 257 -17.58 1.11 4.31
CA SER A 257 -18.57 0.05 4.09
C SER A 257 -17.94 -1.31 3.74
N PRO A 258 -18.66 -2.44 3.89
CA PRO A 258 -18.17 -3.76 3.49
C PRO A 258 -17.97 -3.95 1.98
N SER A 259 -18.56 -3.08 1.13
CA SER A 259 -18.22 -2.98 -0.28
C SER A 259 -18.61 -1.62 -0.87
N MET A 260 -17.81 -1.13 -1.82
CA MET A 260 -18.05 -0.02 -2.74
C MET A 260 -19.36 -0.17 -3.54
N GLY A 261 -19.88 -1.41 -3.65
CA GLY A 261 -21.07 -1.74 -4.40
C GLY A 261 -22.38 -1.54 -3.61
N PRO A 262 -23.28 -0.62 -4.01
CA PRO A 262 -24.55 -0.42 -3.30
C PRO A 262 -25.55 -1.56 -3.59
N ILE A 263 -26.20 -2.06 -2.54
CA ILE A 263 -27.25 -3.09 -2.66
C ILE A 263 -28.62 -2.46 -2.95
N PRO A 264 -29.51 -3.14 -3.72
CA PRO A 264 -29.43 -4.54 -4.15
C PRO A 264 -28.82 -4.78 -5.55
N ASP A 265 -28.74 -3.77 -6.41
CA ASP A 265 -28.56 -3.95 -7.87
C ASP A 265 -27.48 -3.06 -8.51
N LEU A 266 -26.87 -2.13 -7.75
CA LEU A 266 -25.85 -1.21 -8.27
C LEU A 266 -24.41 -1.69 -8.04
N ALA A 267 -24.20 -2.83 -7.38
CA ALA A 267 -22.88 -3.30 -6.99
C ALA A 267 -21.87 -3.34 -8.15
N GLU A 268 -22.09 -4.18 -9.16
CA GLU A 268 -21.19 -4.29 -10.31
C GLU A 268 -21.17 -3.02 -11.20
N PRO A 269 -22.30 -2.35 -11.50
CA PRO A 269 -22.30 -1.08 -12.22
C PRO A 269 -21.42 0.01 -11.58
N THR A 270 -21.41 0.11 -10.24
CA THR A 270 -20.58 1.07 -9.51
C THR A 270 -19.09 0.70 -9.58
N HIS A 271 -18.74 -0.59 -9.47
CA HIS A 271 -17.35 -1.03 -9.63
C HIS A 271 -16.83 -0.71 -11.04
N TYR A 272 -17.54 -1.17 -12.08
CA TYR A 272 -17.13 -0.97 -13.47
C TYR A 272 -16.98 0.51 -13.84
N ALA A 273 -17.81 1.41 -13.29
CA ALA A 273 -17.80 2.84 -13.59
C ALA A 273 -16.44 3.53 -13.35
N ALA A 274 -15.69 3.15 -12.30
CA ALA A 274 -14.34 3.67 -12.05
C ALA A 274 -13.23 2.69 -12.48
N LEU A 275 -13.40 1.37 -12.26
CA LEU A 275 -12.38 0.37 -12.59
C LEU A 275 -12.03 0.37 -14.09
N LYS A 276 -13.00 0.64 -14.98
CA LYS A 276 -12.76 0.76 -16.44
C LYS A 276 -11.80 1.89 -16.84
N TYR A 277 -11.53 2.85 -15.94
CA TYR A 277 -10.54 3.92 -16.11
C TYR A 277 -9.21 3.64 -15.40
N GLY A 278 -9.06 2.45 -14.80
CA GLY A 278 -7.85 2.03 -14.11
C GLY A 278 -7.78 2.50 -12.66
N ALA A 279 -8.90 2.84 -12.02
CA ALA A 279 -8.93 3.08 -10.57
C ALA A 279 -8.66 1.78 -9.78
N VAL A 280 -8.27 1.94 -8.52
CA VAL A 280 -8.24 0.88 -7.50
C VAL A 280 -9.09 1.31 -6.31
N PHE A 281 -9.60 0.36 -5.54
CA PHE A 281 -10.46 0.63 -4.39
C PHE A 281 -9.80 0.32 -3.06
N THR A 282 -10.41 0.84 -2.00
CA THR A 282 -10.29 0.22 -0.68
C THR A 282 -11.68 0.07 -0.07
N GLU A 283 -12.14 -1.16 0.02
CA GLU A 283 -13.35 -1.48 0.73
C GLU A 283 -13.01 -1.77 2.19
N ALA A 284 -14.02 -1.62 3.06
CA ALA A 284 -13.93 -2.00 4.45
C ALA A 284 -12.78 -1.30 5.21
N ALA A 285 -12.56 -0.01 4.93
CA ALA A 285 -11.74 0.85 5.79
C ALA A 285 -12.43 1.11 7.14
N THR A 286 -11.70 1.66 8.10
CA THR A 286 -12.22 2.06 9.42
C THR A 286 -11.47 3.28 9.96
N ASN A 287 -11.95 3.90 11.03
CA ASN A 287 -11.25 4.96 11.76
C ASN A 287 -10.94 6.22 10.91
N LEU A 288 -11.67 6.41 9.80
CA LEU A 288 -11.58 7.62 8.96
C LEU A 288 -11.91 8.91 9.76
N ALA A 289 -12.55 8.77 10.92
CA ALA A 289 -12.76 9.84 11.90
C ALA A 289 -11.47 10.40 12.52
N SER A 290 -10.35 9.68 12.49
CA SER A 290 -9.06 10.12 13.02
C SER A 290 -8.22 10.95 12.03
N LEU A 291 -8.73 11.18 10.82
CA LEU A 291 -8.04 11.89 9.75
C LEU A 291 -8.52 13.36 9.63
N PRO A 292 -7.64 14.30 9.24
CA PRO A 292 -8.08 15.61 8.75
C PRO A 292 -8.77 15.46 7.40
N THR A 293 -9.63 16.42 7.04
CA THR A 293 -10.35 16.43 5.75
C THR A 293 -9.43 16.38 4.53
N THR A 294 -8.24 16.99 4.64
CA THR A 294 -7.19 17.02 3.62
C THR A 294 -5.80 17.00 4.24
N GLY A 295 -4.81 16.49 3.52
CA GLY A 295 -3.39 16.72 3.82
C GLY A 295 -2.71 15.64 4.67
N ALA A 296 -3.42 14.56 5.04
CA ALA A 296 -2.78 13.32 5.43
C ALA A 296 -2.30 12.58 4.16
N PHE A 297 -1.15 11.92 4.25
CA PHE A 297 -0.77 10.90 3.28
C PHE A 297 -1.55 9.62 3.57
N TYR A 298 -2.10 8.96 2.55
CA TYR A 298 -2.79 7.68 2.65
C TYR A 298 -2.00 6.58 1.94
N CYS A 299 -2.09 5.36 2.46
CA CYS A 299 -1.53 4.15 1.87
C CYS A 299 -2.46 2.95 2.13
N MET A 300 -2.72 2.12 1.13
CA MET A 300 -3.32 0.79 1.30
C MET A 300 -2.54 -0.24 0.50
N MET A 301 -2.03 -1.26 1.18
CA MET A 301 -1.20 -2.32 0.58
C MET A 301 -1.64 -3.69 1.03
N GLY A 302 -1.53 -4.67 0.13
CA GLY A 302 -1.85 -6.08 0.36
C GLY A 302 -0.81 -6.99 -0.31
N PRO A 303 -0.75 -8.28 0.05
CA PRO A 303 0.26 -9.19 -0.47
C PRO A 303 0.14 -9.37 -1.99
N LYS A 304 1.26 -9.67 -2.65
CA LYS A 304 1.36 -9.56 -4.11
C LYS A 304 0.87 -10.82 -4.84
N HIS A 305 -0.41 -11.15 -4.66
CA HIS A 305 -1.05 -12.32 -5.27
C HIS A 305 -1.05 -12.24 -6.81
N LYS A 306 -0.38 -13.20 -7.45
CA LYS A 306 -0.31 -13.31 -8.91
C LYS A 306 -1.70 -13.52 -9.51
N ASP A 307 -2.03 -12.68 -10.49
CA ASP A 307 -3.32 -12.72 -11.19
C ASP A 307 -4.51 -12.63 -10.21
N GLY A 308 -4.36 -11.83 -9.13
CA GLY A 308 -5.43 -11.49 -8.18
C GLY A 308 -6.23 -10.26 -8.65
N PRO A 309 -7.56 -10.35 -8.87
CA PRO A 309 -8.40 -9.21 -9.24
C PRO A 309 -8.83 -8.36 -8.02
N TYR A 310 -8.66 -8.89 -6.83
CA TYR A 310 -8.84 -8.25 -5.53
C TYR A 310 -7.90 -8.94 -4.51
N GLY A 311 -7.72 -8.38 -3.31
CA GLY A 311 -6.80 -8.90 -2.29
C GLY A 311 -6.93 -8.22 -0.93
N GLU A 312 -6.65 -8.96 0.14
CA GLU A 312 -6.64 -8.46 1.52
C GLU A 312 -5.47 -7.49 1.75
N GLY A 313 -5.58 -6.61 2.75
CA GLY A 313 -4.50 -5.66 3.01
C GLY A 313 -4.54 -4.90 4.34
N ARG A 314 -3.76 -3.82 4.36
CA ARG A 314 -3.56 -2.91 5.48
C ARG A 314 -3.58 -1.47 4.98
N ALA A 315 -4.67 -0.77 5.27
CA ALA A 315 -4.84 0.66 5.06
C ALA A 315 -4.34 1.46 6.27
N PHE A 316 -3.60 2.54 6.01
CA PHE A 316 -3.15 3.47 7.03
C PHE A 316 -2.94 4.88 6.45
N ALA A 317 -2.74 5.85 7.33
CA ALA A 317 -2.38 7.21 6.95
C ALA A 317 -1.26 7.78 7.84
N ILE A 318 -0.56 8.79 7.32
CA ILE A 318 0.46 9.57 8.01
C ILE A 318 0.00 11.04 8.03
N ILE A 319 -0.08 11.62 9.23
CA ILE A 319 -0.47 13.01 9.46
C ILE A 319 0.73 13.77 10.03
N GLY A 320 1.10 14.90 9.44
CA GLY A 320 2.16 15.77 9.94
C GLY A 320 3.19 16.11 8.86
N ASN A 321 3.61 17.38 8.82
CA ASN A 321 4.58 17.90 7.86
C ASN A 321 5.96 18.02 8.51
N PRO A 322 7.07 17.78 7.76
CA PRO A 322 7.13 17.68 6.30
C PRO A 322 6.75 16.32 5.71
N LEU A 323 6.83 15.22 6.48
CA LEU A 323 6.75 13.86 5.96
C LEU A 323 5.50 13.59 5.09
N ALA A 324 4.30 13.91 5.59
CA ALA A 324 3.07 13.68 4.84
C ALA A 324 3.08 14.44 3.50
N SER A 325 3.51 15.71 3.49
CA SER A 325 3.63 16.50 2.25
C SER A 325 4.65 15.94 1.26
N GLN A 326 5.80 15.42 1.72
CA GLN A 326 6.82 14.81 0.86
C GLN A 326 6.31 13.52 0.21
N LEU A 327 5.71 12.61 1.00
CA LEU A 327 5.17 11.34 0.48
C LEU A 327 4.01 11.57 -0.51
N ILE A 328 3.19 12.61 -0.28
CA ILE A 328 2.15 13.06 -1.23
C ILE A 328 2.75 13.59 -2.54
N GLU A 329 3.90 14.27 -2.49
CA GLU A 329 4.60 14.78 -3.68
C GLU A 329 5.18 13.62 -4.50
N SER A 330 5.92 12.70 -3.88
CA SER A 330 6.40 11.47 -4.52
C SER A 330 5.28 10.65 -5.15
N ALA A 331 4.13 10.49 -4.47
CA ALA A 331 2.96 9.82 -5.03
C ALA A 331 2.39 10.54 -6.28
N ARG A 332 2.27 11.88 -6.24
CA ARG A 332 1.81 12.70 -7.38
C ARG A 332 2.79 12.70 -8.55
N GLU A 333 4.08 12.51 -8.30
CA GLU A 333 5.12 12.36 -9.33
C GLU A 333 5.35 10.89 -9.76
N LYS A 334 4.65 9.95 -9.14
CA LYS A 334 4.78 8.48 -9.34
C LYS A 334 6.15 7.91 -8.96
N ARG A 335 6.88 8.59 -8.09
CA ARG A 335 8.17 8.18 -7.52
C ARG A 335 7.96 7.15 -6.41
N VAL A 336 7.55 5.95 -6.83
CA VAL A 336 7.23 4.81 -5.94
C VAL A 336 7.79 3.50 -6.53
N VAL A 337 8.57 2.78 -5.74
CA VAL A 337 9.13 1.44 -6.05
C VAL A 337 8.34 0.37 -5.29
N ASP A 338 8.05 -0.78 -5.92
CA ASP A 338 7.51 -1.98 -5.24
C ASP A 338 8.64 -2.98 -5.02
N LEU A 339 8.89 -3.33 -3.76
CA LEU A 339 9.95 -4.24 -3.31
C LEU A 339 9.44 -5.66 -3.00
N THR A 340 8.19 -5.96 -3.34
CA THR A 340 7.49 -7.18 -2.94
C THR A 340 7.67 -8.31 -3.96
N VAL A 341 8.01 -9.53 -3.51
CA VAL A 341 8.00 -10.73 -4.37
C VAL A 341 6.57 -11.15 -4.72
N THR A 342 6.35 -11.66 -5.93
CA THR A 342 5.02 -12.06 -6.40
C THR A 342 4.63 -13.45 -5.87
N LEU A 343 3.55 -13.52 -5.09
CA LEU A 343 3.01 -14.75 -4.52
C LEU A 343 2.35 -15.63 -5.59
N SER A 344 2.94 -16.81 -5.82
CA SER A 344 2.58 -17.69 -6.92
C SER A 344 3.04 -19.13 -6.67
N THR A 345 2.20 -20.09 -7.04
CA THR A 345 2.51 -21.53 -7.11
C THR A 345 3.68 -21.87 -8.05
N ASP A 346 4.05 -20.96 -8.96
CA ASP A 346 5.18 -21.11 -9.87
C ASP A 346 6.54 -20.75 -9.24
N HIS A 347 6.56 -20.11 -8.08
CA HIS A 347 7.74 -19.41 -7.52
C HIS A 347 8.13 -19.94 -6.13
N PRO A 348 9.41 -19.85 -5.74
CA PRO A 348 9.92 -20.31 -4.44
C PRO A 348 9.49 -19.37 -3.31
N THR A 349 8.22 -19.39 -2.95
CA THR A 349 7.59 -18.41 -2.03
C THR A 349 7.46 -18.89 -0.59
N THR A 350 7.68 -20.17 -0.31
CA THR A 350 7.50 -20.76 1.04
C THR A 350 8.73 -21.51 1.49
N TRP A 351 9.05 -21.44 2.78
CA TRP A 351 10.13 -22.22 3.39
C TRP A 351 9.94 -23.74 3.17
N PRO A 352 10.90 -24.43 2.51
CA PRO A 352 10.74 -25.84 2.15
C PRO A 352 10.86 -26.79 3.35
N GLY A 353 11.40 -26.31 4.48
CA GLY A 353 11.78 -27.14 5.61
C GLY A 353 13.16 -27.78 5.45
N GLN A 354 13.81 -28.10 6.57
CA GLN A 354 15.04 -28.88 6.58
C GLN A 354 14.76 -30.28 7.15
N GLY A 355 14.99 -31.32 6.34
CA GLY A 355 14.71 -32.71 6.73
C GLY A 355 13.21 -33.08 6.73
N ILE A 356 12.90 -34.27 7.24
CA ILE A 356 11.57 -34.86 7.18
C ILE A 356 10.64 -34.21 8.21
N GLY A 357 9.45 -33.79 7.78
CA GLY A 357 8.39 -33.28 8.66
C GLY A 357 8.44 -31.78 8.98
N ASN A 358 9.53 -31.08 8.62
CA ASN A 358 9.72 -29.66 8.92
C ASN A 358 9.28 -28.70 7.78
N TYR A 359 8.54 -29.21 6.80
CA TYR A 359 8.02 -28.40 5.69
C TYR A 359 6.88 -27.48 6.17
N ARG A 360 6.79 -26.28 5.60
CA ARG A 360 5.66 -25.36 5.85
C ARG A 360 4.62 -25.46 4.73
N HIS A 361 3.44 -24.88 4.93
CA HIS A 361 2.34 -25.01 3.96
C HIS A 361 2.64 -24.18 2.69
N PRO A 362 2.86 -24.81 1.52
CA PRO A 362 3.26 -24.09 0.31
C PRO A 362 2.15 -23.14 -0.12
N TYR A 363 2.49 -21.97 -0.66
CA TYR A 363 1.49 -21.05 -1.22
C TYR A 363 0.65 -21.75 -2.29
N THR A 364 -0.65 -21.92 -2.02
CA THR A 364 -1.65 -22.46 -2.94
C THR A 364 -2.71 -21.41 -3.26
N LYS A 365 -3.32 -21.54 -4.44
CA LYS A 365 -4.45 -20.72 -4.90
C LYS A 365 -5.62 -21.64 -5.22
N ALA A 366 -6.76 -21.40 -4.57
CA ALA A 366 -8.01 -22.11 -4.79
C ALA A 366 -8.96 -21.21 -5.58
N GLU A 367 -9.13 -21.56 -6.85
CA GLU A 367 -9.92 -20.81 -7.84
C GLU A 367 -11.30 -21.46 -8.00
N PHE A 368 -12.38 -20.78 -7.62
CA PHE A 368 -13.74 -21.30 -7.80
C PHE A 368 -14.77 -20.21 -8.14
N LEU A 369 -15.25 -20.23 -9.39
CA LEU A 369 -16.16 -19.23 -9.96
C LEU A 369 -15.61 -17.79 -9.91
N TYR A 370 -15.82 -17.11 -8.80
CA TYR A 370 -15.36 -15.73 -8.53
C TYR A 370 -14.52 -15.64 -7.25
N LEU A 371 -14.26 -16.76 -6.58
CA LEU A 371 -13.44 -16.87 -5.38
C LEU A 371 -11.97 -17.03 -5.75
N HIS A 372 -11.13 -16.19 -5.16
CA HIS A 372 -9.66 -16.23 -5.26
C HIS A 372 -9.10 -16.45 -3.86
N SER A 373 -9.29 -17.66 -3.35
CA SER A 373 -8.87 -18.04 -2.01
C SER A 373 -7.43 -18.54 -1.98
N HIS A 374 -6.74 -18.36 -0.85
CA HIS A 374 -5.34 -18.71 -0.66
C HIS A 374 -5.15 -19.56 0.59
N ILE A 375 -4.30 -20.58 0.51
CA ILE A 375 -3.78 -21.27 1.69
C ILE A 375 -2.26 -21.21 1.66
N MET A 376 -1.65 -20.65 2.69
CA MET A 376 -0.22 -20.34 2.73
C MET A 376 0.33 -20.27 4.14
N ASP A 377 1.62 -20.56 4.29
CA ASP A 377 2.42 -20.20 5.46
C ASP A 377 2.34 -18.68 5.74
N SER A 378 2.26 -18.28 7.01
CA SER A 378 2.18 -16.85 7.39
C SER A 378 3.47 -16.05 7.09
N GLN A 379 4.54 -16.74 6.72
CA GLN A 379 5.81 -16.16 6.24
C GLN A 379 6.06 -16.47 4.74
N ALA A 380 5.00 -16.72 3.96
CA ALA A 380 5.11 -16.87 2.51
C ALA A 380 5.34 -15.52 1.80
N GLY A 381 6.35 -15.47 0.93
CA GLY A 381 6.75 -14.26 0.20
C GLY A 381 7.27 -13.15 1.13
N THR A 382 7.06 -11.89 0.75
CA THR A 382 7.47 -10.74 1.56
C THR A 382 6.60 -10.61 2.80
N HIS A 383 7.21 -10.65 3.99
CA HIS A 383 6.47 -10.80 5.25
C HIS A 383 7.13 -10.13 6.46
N LEU A 384 6.34 -9.91 7.51
CA LEU A 384 6.78 -9.48 8.84
C LEU A 384 7.27 -10.67 9.66
N VAL A 385 8.38 -10.48 10.37
CA VAL A 385 8.76 -11.29 11.53
C VAL A 385 8.59 -10.44 12.81
N PRO A 386 7.48 -10.60 13.54
CA PRO A 386 7.25 -9.93 14.83
C PRO A 386 7.98 -10.68 15.98
N PRO A 387 8.25 -10.05 17.15
CA PRO A 387 8.93 -10.71 18.27
C PRO A 387 8.29 -12.01 18.75
N SER A 388 6.96 -12.13 18.72
CA SER A 388 6.27 -13.37 19.10
C SER A 388 6.52 -14.53 18.13
N TYR A 389 7.20 -14.33 17.00
CA TYR A 389 7.69 -15.43 16.17
C TYR A 389 8.64 -16.35 16.96
N ALA A 390 9.57 -15.79 17.72
CA ALA A 390 10.62 -16.54 18.43
C ALA A 390 10.65 -16.30 19.95
N LEU A 391 9.84 -15.37 20.47
CA LEU A 391 9.59 -15.20 21.90
C LEU A 391 8.23 -15.80 22.30
N PRO A 392 8.16 -16.56 23.41
CA PRO A 392 6.92 -17.10 23.93
C PRO A 392 6.15 -16.06 24.76
N PRO A 393 4.88 -16.33 25.10
CA PRO A 393 4.10 -15.54 26.05
C PRO A 393 4.63 -15.65 27.50
N GLU A 394 4.05 -14.86 28.40
CA GLU A 394 4.42 -14.76 29.83
C GLU A 394 4.21 -16.06 30.63
N ASP A 395 3.26 -16.90 30.23
CA ASP A 395 2.86 -18.14 30.92
C ASP A 395 3.65 -19.39 30.47
N PHE A 396 4.67 -19.22 29.64
CA PHE A 396 5.49 -20.31 29.11
C PHE A 396 6.40 -20.94 30.17
N ASP A 397 6.30 -22.26 30.34
CA ASP A 397 7.22 -23.06 31.16
C ASP A 397 8.66 -22.92 30.64
N PRO A 398 9.62 -22.38 31.42
CA PRO A 398 11.02 -22.28 31.01
C PRO A 398 11.64 -23.62 30.59
N TYR A 399 11.16 -24.75 31.16
CA TYR A 399 11.60 -26.11 30.82
C TYR A 399 10.81 -26.74 29.66
N GLY A 400 9.92 -25.98 29.04
CA GLY A 400 9.07 -26.43 27.94
C GLY A 400 9.81 -26.67 26.62
N TYR A 401 11.06 -26.23 26.49
CA TYR A 401 11.88 -26.36 25.28
C TYR A 401 12.42 -27.78 25.03
N SER A 402 12.94 -28.02 23.82
CA SER A 402 13.75 -29.23 23.58
C SER A 402 15.12 -29.11 24.28
N PRO A 403 15.77 -30.21 24.71
CA PRO A 403 17.11 -30.16 25.30
C PRO A 403 18.17 -29.52 24.40
N GLN A 404 18.02 -29.63 23.07
CA GLN A 404 18.92 -28.97 22.14
C GLN A 404 18.69 -27.46 22.07
N THR A 405 17.42 -27.03 22.15
CA THR A 405 17.03 -25.62 22.20
C THR A 405 17.45 -24.97 23.53
N HIS A 406 17.40 -25.71 24.64
CA HIS A 406 17.95 -25.28 25.93
C HIS A 406 19.45 -24.94 25.82
N ILE A 407 20.26 -25.85 25.27
CA ILE A 407 21.70 -25.58 25.09
C ILE A 407 21.93 -24.31 24.26
N TRP A 408 21.14 -24.09 23.20
CA TRP A 408 21.24 -22.87 22.40
C TRP A 408 20.74 -21.61 23.14
N LEU A 409 19.78 -21.76 24.06
CA LEU A 409 19.28 -20.69 24.92
C LEU A 409 20.32 -20.29 25.95
N ASP A 410 20.95 -21.26 26.62
CA ASP A 410 22.04 -21.02 27.58
C ASP A 410 23.21 -20.25 26.91
N GLU A 411 23.63 -20.70 25.71
CA GLU A 411 24.63 -20.01 24.88
C GLU A 411 24.20 -18.61 24.42
N PHE A 412 22.90 -18.39 24.21
CA PHE A 412 22.37 -17.07 23.83
C PHE A 412 22.36 -16.12 25.04
N GLU A 413 21.84 -16.57 26.19
CA GLU A 413 21.67 -15.72 27.36
C GLU A 413 23.00 -15.40 28.07
N GLU A 414 23.99 -16.30 28.01
CA GLU A 414 25.38 -16.00 28.42
C GLU A 414 25.98 -14.84 27.63
N LYS A 415 25.68 -14.74 26.33
CA LYS A 415 26.32 -13.80 25.40
C LYS A 415 25.55 -12.49 25.20
N PHE A 416 24.22 -12.53 25.24
CA PHE A 416 23.34 -11.41 24.87
C PHE A 416 22.39 -10.96 25.98
N GLY A 417 22.36 -11.66 27.12
CA GLY A 417 21.38 -11.45 28.18
C GLY A 417 20.04 -12.15 27.90
N PRO A 418 19.05 -12.00 28.81
CA PRO A 418 17.83 -12.80 28.79
C PRO A 418 17.04 -12.63 27.49
N ARG A 419 16.60 -13.75 26.92
CA ARG A 419 15.80 -13.83 25.70
C ARG A 419 14.43 -13.16 25.84
N GLY A 420 13.87 -13.15 27.05
CA GLY A 420 12.62 -12.46 27.38
C GLY A 420 11.34 -13.18 26.93
N ILE A 421 10.26 -12.42 26.76
CA ILE A 421 8.91 -12.87 26.37
C ILE A 421 8.26 -11.83 25.47
N SER A 422 7.30 -12.23 24.63
CA SER A 422 6.46 -11.28 23.89
C SER A 422 5.15 -11.91 23.42
N ASP A 423 4.05 -11.20 23.61
CA ASP A 423 2.77 -11.48 22.96
C ASP A 423 2.57 -10.65 21.68
N MET A 424 3.55 -9.84 21.26
CA MET A 424 3.41 -8.90 20.13
C MET A 424 3.40 -9.63 18.78
N THR A 425 2.22 -10.04 18.37
CA THR A 425 1.85 -10.60 17.05
C THR A 425 1.62 -9.50 16.00
N THR A 426 1.46 -9.91 14.74
CA THR A 426 1.43 -9.04 13.54
C THR A 426 0.41 -7.89 13.60
N GLU A 427 -0.76 -8.09 14.20
CA GLU A 427 -1.78 -7.04 14.34
C GLU A 427 -1.40 -5.96 15.37
N LYS A 428 -0.54 -6.32 16.34
CA LYS A 428 -0.12 -5.48 17.48
C LYS A 428 1.11 -4.62 17.15
N VAL A 429 1.92 -5.02 16.17
CA VAL A 429 3.08 -4.24 15.72
C VAL A 429 2.62 -2.86 15.19
N PRO A 430 3.15 -1.74 15.72
CA PRO A 430 2.82 -0.41 15.22
C PRO A 430 3.28 -0.21 13.78
N ILE A 431 2.41 0.33 12.90
CA ILE A 431 2.77 0.61 11.50
C ILE A 431 3.96 1.58 11.37
N SER A 432 4.12 2.49 12.33
CA SER A 432 5.28 3.38 12.42
C SER A 432 6.61 2.65 12.66
N GLN A 433 6.59 1.41 13.14
CA GLN A 433 7.81 0.62 13.33
C GLN A 433 8.35 0.06 12.01
N THR A 434 7.47 -0.21 11.04
CA THR A 434 7.81 -0.76 9.72
C THR A 434 7.88 0.31 8.61
N CYS A 435 7.97 1.59 8.99
CA CYS A 435 7.98 2.74 8.09
C CYS A 435 9.06 3.76 8.52
N GLY A 436 9.97 4.14 7.63
CA GLY A 436 11.09 5.02 7.96
C GLY A 436 12.04 5.28 6.80
N TRP A 437 13.05 6.15 6.99
CA TRP A 437 14.07 6.42 5.97
C TRP A 437 14.95 5.18 5.76
N ALA A 438 15.18 4.80 4.50
CA ALA A 438 15.84 3.55 4.14
C ALA A 438 17.37 3.71 4.11
N ARG A 439 18.06 2.86 4.89
CA ARG A 439 19.53 2.74 4.87
C ARG A 439 19.92 1.39 4.27
N VAL A 440 20.13 1.41 2.95
CA VAL A 440 20.51 0.23 2.17
C VAL A 440 21.98 -0.08 2.40
N ILE A 441 22.28 -1.22 3.01
CA ILE A 441 23.64 -1.72 3.25
C ILE A 441 23.93 -2.83 2.23
N ASP A 442 24.82 -2.56 1.27
CA ASP A 442 25.25 -3.55 0.28
C ASP A 442 26.16 -4.61 0.93
N VAL A 443 25.70 -5.85 0.88
CA VAL A 443 26.39 -7.03 1.42
C VAL A 443 26.61 -8.11 0.36
N ARG A 444 26.41 -7.79 -0.93
CA ARG A 444 26.59 -8.72 -2.06
C ARG A 444 28.00 -9.32 -2.13
N GLN A 445 29.00 -8.63 -1.59
CA GLN A 445 30.39 -9.09 -1.45
C GLN A 445 30.58 -10.27 -0.47
N LEU A 446 29.58 -10.59 0.36
CA LEU A 446 29.61 -11.76 1.25
C LEU A 446 29.17 -13.05 0.54
N SER A 447 28.43 -12.93 -0.56
CA SER A 447 27.97 -14.08 -1.37
C SER A 447 29.15 -14.72 -2.10
N GLY A 448 29.36 -16.02 -1.87
CA GLY A 448 30.47 -16.83 -2.39
C GLY A 448 31.71 -16.89 -1.48
N THR A 449 31.61 -16.44 -0.23
CA THR A 449 32.74 -16.41 0.73
C THR A 449 32.91 -17.67 1.58
N THR A 450 31.89 -18.55 1.67
CA THR A 450 32.03 -19.84 2.36
C THR A 450 32.70 -20.89 1.47
N SER A 451 33.04 -22.04 2.05
CA SER A 451 33.49 -23.19 1.28
C SER A 451 32.39 -24.24 1.14
N ARG A 452 32.43 -25.04 0.07
CA ARG A 452 31.52 -26.19 -0.12
C ARG A 452 31.53 -27.22 1.01
N ALA A 453 32.60 -27.25 1.83
CA ALA A 453 32.68 -28.11 3.02
C ALA A 453 31.94 -27.53 4.25
N ALA A 454 31.52 -26.26 4.20
CA ALA A 454 30.72 -25.59 5.21
C ALA A 454 29.23 -25.47 4.82
N TRP A 455 28.87 -25.73 3.55
CA TRP A 455 27.47 -25.69 3.11
C TRP A 455 26.60 -26.64 3.94
N PRO A 456 25.39 -26.23 4.35
CA PRO A 456 24.61 -25.10 3.83
C PRO A 456 24.97 -23.70 4.36
N ALA A 457 25.98 -23.52 5.23
CA ALA A 457 26.22 -22.26 5.95
C ALA A 457 26.06 -20.96 5.14
N SER A 458 25.35 -20.00 5.73
CA SER A 458 25.26 -18.61 5.28
C SER A 458 26.52 -17.81 5.65
N PRO A 459 26.98 -16.88 4.78
CA PRO A 459 27.87 -15.79 5.18
C PRO A 459 27.24 -14.93 6.29
N GLU A 460 28.00 -14.53 7.31
CA GLU A 460 27.49 -13.68 8.40
C GLU A 460 27.71 -12.18 8.10
N ILE A 461 26.64 -11.40 8.17
CA ILE A 461 26.67 -9.93 8.21
C ILE A 461 27.03 -9.52 9.64
N THR A 462 28.29 -9.14 9.84
CA THR A 462 28.83 -8.82 11.18
C THR A 462 28.70 -7.33 11.52
N VAL A 463 28.93 -7.01 12.79
CA VAL A 463 29.00 -5.64 13.32
C VAL A 463 29.99 -4.78 12.51
N ASP A 464 31.11 -5.35 12.05
CA ASP A 464 32.14 -4.57 11.36
C ASP A 464 31.79 -4.27 9.89
N VAL A 465 30.89 -5.07 9.28
CA VAL A 465 30.25 -4.71 8.00
C VAL A 465 29.38 -3.46 8.16
N ILE A 466 28.60 -3.39 9.24
CA ILE A 466 27.73 -2.24 9.54
C ILE A 466 28.56 -1.00 9.90
N LYS A 467 29.59 -1.13 10.74
CA LYS A 467 30.51 -0.01 11.06
C LYS A 467 31.23 0.51 9.82
N LYS A 468 31.60 -0.36 8.87
CA LYS A 468 32.18 0.06 7.59
C LYS A 468 31.18 0.92 6.81
N TYR A 469 29.93 0.48 6.71
CA TYR A 469 28.87 1.28 6.09
C TYR A 469 28.71 2.65 6.79
N GLU A 470 28.67 2.69 8.13
CA GLU A 470 28.56 3.96 8.88
C GLU A 470 29.76 4.90 8.66
N ALA A 471 30.97 4.35 8.44
CA ALA A 471 32.15 5.14 8.12
C ALA A 471 32.18 5.67 6.68
N GLU A 472 31.44 5.04 5.75
CA GLU A 472 31.36 5.42 4.33
C GLU A 472 30.14 6.29 4.02
N GLN A 473 29.02 6.09 4.74
CA GLN A 473 27.70 6.68 4.45
C GLN A 473 27.12 7.49 5.62
N GLY A 474 27.88 7.69 6.71
CA GLY A 474 27.42 8.32 7.94
C GLY A 474 26.68 7.36 8.87
N SER A 475 26.62 7.70 10.17
CA SER A 475 26.00 6.89 11.22
C SER A 475 24.53 6.50 10.90
N LEU A 476 24.08 5.42 11.54
CA LEU A 476 22.67 5.06 11.63
C LEU A 476 21.97 5.83 12.76
N GLU A 477 20.74 6.24 12.52
CA GLU A 477 19.90 7.04 13.42
C GLU A 477 18.61 6.31 13.82
N ALA A 478 18.03 6.71 14.96
CA ALA A 478 16.85 6.04 15.51
C ALA A 478 15.61 6.25 14.63
N GLY A 479 14.89 5.17 14.32
CA GLY A 479 13.73 5.20 13.41
C GLY A 479 14.07 5.11 11.91
N GLU A 480 15.34 4.95 11.53
CA GLU A 480 15.70 4.48 10.19
C GLU A 480 15.37 2.99 10.01
N ILE A 481 15.16 2.58 8.75
CA ILE A 481 14.98 1.18 8.36
C ILE A 481 16.27 0.70 7.70
N VAL A 482 17.00 -0.21 8.35
CA VAL A 482 18.20 -0.82 7.76
C VAL A 482 17.78 -1.95 6.82
N ILE A 483 18.17 -1.86 5.54
CA ILE A 483 17.84 -2.85 4.51
C ILE A 483 19.14 -3.49 4.02
N PHE A 484 19.32 -4.78 4.24
CA PHE A 484 20.46 -5.51 3.71
C PHE A 484 20.20 -5.91 2.25
N TYR A 485 21.08 -5.46 1.36
CA TYR A 485 21.07 -5.84 -0.05
C TYR A 485 22.09 -6.95 -0.30
N THR A 486 21.61 -8.18 -0.31
CA THR A 486 22.33 -9.43 -0.57
C THR A 486 22.38 -9.80 -2.06
N GLY A 487 21.46 -9.26 -2.86
CA GLY A 487 21.27 -9.59 -4.27
C GLY A 487 20.75 -11.02 -4.50
N HIS A 488 20.23 -11.69 -3.46
CA HIS A 488 19.84 -13.10 -3.51
C HIS A 488 18.52 -13.28 -4.25
N THR A 489 17.44 -12.62 -3.82
CA THR A 489 16.14 -12.72 -4.48
C THR A 489 16.18 -12.18 -5.91
N ASP A 490 16.91 -11.08 -6.16
CA ASP A 490 17.17 -10.54 -7.51
C ASP A 490 17.78 -11.58 -8.47
N ARG A 491 18.61 -12.48 -7.96
CA ARG A 491 19.30 -13.52 -8.76
C ARG A 491 18.51 -14.82 -8.84
N HIS A 492 17.86 -15.22 -7.76
CA HIS A 492 17.36 -16.58 -7.56
C HIS A 492 15.83 -16.72 -7.53
N PHE A 493 15.06 -15.64 -7.34
CA PHE A 493 13.60 -15.67 -7.35
C PHE A 493 13.05 -15.80 -8.77
N GLN A 494 13.18 -17.00 -9.31
CA GLN A 494 12.77 -17.38 -10.66
C GLN A 494 11.64 -18.41 -10.59
N ARG A 495 10.97 -18.66 -11.72
CA ARG A 495 9.99 -19.76 -11.79
C ARG A 495 10.67 -21.10 -11.58
N MET A 496 9.96 -22.02 -10.94
CA MET A 496 10.39 -23.41 -10.78
C MET A 496 10.53 -24.08 -12.17
N PRO A 497 11.56 -24.93 -12.39
CA PRO A 497 12.51 -25.44 -11.40
C PRO A 497 13.74 -24.55 -11.11
N ALA A 498 13.98 -23.46 -11.85
CA ALA A 498 15.16 -22.60 -11.64
C ALA A 498 15.15 -21.89 -10.27
N GLY A 499 13.95 -21.54 -9.79
CA GLY A 499 13.71 -20.98 -8.47
C GLY A 499 14.13 -21.85 -7.28
N LYS A 500 14.47 -23.14 -7.48
CA LYS A 500 15.04 -23.98 -6.43
C LYS A 500 16.24 -23.31 -5.73
N SER A 501 17.08 -22.65 -6.52
CA SER A 501 18.29 -21.98 -6.04
C SER A 501 18.03 -20.82 -5.08
N CYS A 502 16.78 -20.38 -4.94
CA CYS A 502 16.40 -19.34 -3.97
C CYS A 502 16.31 -19.88 -2.54
N LEU A 503 15.91 -21.15 -2.35
CA LEU A 503 15.53 -21.71 -1.05
C LEU A 503 15.90 -23.18 -0.89
N ILE A 504 15.56 -24.02 -1.86
CA ILE A 504 15.68 -25.48 -1.78
C ILE A 504 17.16 -25.89 -1.83
N ASP A 505 17.91 -25.40 -2.83
CA ASP A 505 19.32 -25.78 -3.00
C ASP A 505 20.19 -25.25 -1.85
N PRO A 506 19.99 -24.01 -1.32
CA PRO A 506 20.61 -23.56 -0.08
C PRO A 506 20.26 -24.41 1.16
N VAL A 507 18.98 -24.68 1.43
CA VAL A 507 18.55 -25.40 2.65
C VAL A 507 19.01 -26.87 2.66
N ASN A 508 19.15 -27.48 1.49
CA ASN A 508 19.71 -28.82 1.31
C ASN A 508 21.25 -28.87 1.33
N GLY A 509 21.95 -27.73 1.27
CA GLY A 509 23.41 -27.68 1.14
C GLY A 509 23.94 -28.04 -0.25
N GLU A 510 23.08 -28.01 -1.27
CA GLU A 510 23.48 -28.12 -2.68
C GLU A 510 24.16 -26.82 -3.16
N SER A 511 23.86 -25.68 -2.52
CA SER A 511 24.55 -24.40 -2.65
C SER A 511 24.90 -23.78 -1.28
N GLU A 512 25.54 -22.61 -1.33
CA GLU A 512 25.69 -21.69 -0.19
C GLU A 512 24.31 -21.13 0.26
N GLY A 513 24.21 -20.73 1.53
CA GLY A 513 23.14 -19.87 2.03
C GLY A 513 23.31 -18.40 1.65
N TRP A 514 22.24 -17.61 1.68
CA TRP A 514 22.34 -16.16 1.53
C TRP A 514 23.10 -15.50 2.69
N PRO A 515 23.72 -14.32 2.49
CA PRO A 515 24.20 -13.49 3.58
C PRO A 515 23.11 -13.24 4.64
N ALA A 516 23.43 -13.54 5.89
CA ALA A 516 22.49 -13.59 7.01
C ALA A 516 22.92 -12.66 8.15
N LEU A 517 21.96 -12.03 8.83
CA LEU A 517 22.24 -11.13 9.94
C LEU A 517 22.71 -11.91 11.17
N GLY A 518 23.89 -11.58 11.70
CA GLY A 518 24.38 -12.16 12.95
C GLY A 518 23.68 -11.57 14.19
N PRO A 519 23.44 -12.35 15.27
CA PRO A 519 22.78 -11.83 16.48
C PRO A 519 23.55 -10.68 17.13
N SER A 520 24.88 -10.71 17.06
CA SER A 520 25.75 -9.62 17.53
C SER A 520 25.54 -8.32 16.73
N ALA A 521 25.20 -8.43 15.45
CA ALA A 521 24.87 -7.30 14.59
C ALA A 521 23.44 -6.79 14.83
N THR A 522 22.49 -7.69 15.12
CA THR A 522 21.13 -7.30 15.54
C THR A 522 21.14 -6.46 16.81
N VAL A 523 21.86 -6.89 17.87
CA VAL A 523 22.00 -6.13 19.12
C VAL A 523 22.70 -4.79 18.88
N TYR A 524 23.66 -4.72 17.95
CA TYR A 524 24.31 -3.46 17.59
C TYR A 524 23.35 -2.47 16.90
N LEU A 525 22.45 -2.95 16.03
CA LEU A 525 21.42 -2.12 15.41
C LEU A 525 20.38 -1.62 16.43
N ALA A 526 19.97 -2.46 17.39
CA ALA A 526 19.13 -2.04 18.50
C ALA A 526 19.76 -0.88 19.31
N GLN A 527 21.08 -0.95 19.56
CA GLN A 527 21.84 0.10 20.24
C GLN A 527 21.95 1.41 19.45
N ARG A 528 21.67 1.40 18.14
CA ARG A 528 21.50 2.60 17.30
C ARG A 528 20.07 3.16 17.30
N GLY A 529 19.11 2.48 17.93
CA GLY A 529 17.69 2.85 17.90
C GLY A 529 16.95 2.39 16.64
N ILE A 530 17.52 1.45 15.88
CA ILE A 530 16.84 0.80 14.75
C ILE A 530 15.78 -0.16 15.29
N GLN A 531 14.52 0.04 14.88
CA GLN A 531 13.39 -0.77 15.35
C GLN A 531 12.89 -1.80 14.33
N CYS A 532 13.31 -1.68 13.07
CA CYS A 532 12.96 -2.59 11.98
C CYS A 532 14.17 -2.81 11.06
N VAL A 533 14.40 -4.06 10.68
CA VAL A 533 15.48 -4.47 9.77
C VAL A 533 14.89 -5.33 8.66
N ALA A 534 15.35 -5.10 7.42
CA ALA A 534 14.84 -5.79 6.25
C ALA A 534 15.94 -6.43 5.41
N THR A 535 15.57 -7.36 4.53
CA THR A 535 16.51 -8.07 3.64
C THR A 535 15.86 -8.49 2.31
N ASP A 536 16.63 -8.47 1.23
CA ASP A 536 16.26 -9.11 -0.05
C ASP A 536 16.65 -10.60 -0.11
N ALA A 537 16.93 -11.21 1.03
CA ALA A 537 17.05 -12.65 1.18
C ALA A 537 15.74 -13.28 1.70
N PRO A 538 15.53 -14.60 1.55
CA PRO A 538 14.29 -15.27 1.97
C PRO A 538 14.05 -15.23 3.48
N ASN A 539 15.11 -15.06 4.28
CA ASN A 539 15.01 -14.76 5.71
C ASN A 539 16.24 -13.96 6.21
N LEU A 540 16.18 -13.36 7.40
CA LEU A 540 17.31 -12.68 8.05
C LEU A 540 18.31 -13.67 8.66
N GLY A 541 17.83 -14.76 9.25
CA GLY A 541 18.63 -15.67 10.08
C GLY A 541 19.58 -16.62 9.33
N GLY A 542 19.44 -16.74 8.02
CA GLY A 542 20.15 -17.72 7.20
C GLY A 542 19.52 -19.12 7.25
N VAL A 543 20.25 -20.10 6.70
CA VAL A 543 19.81 -21.50 6.60
C VAL A 543 20.33 -22.42 7.73
N ASN A 544 21.17 -21.91 8.63
CA ASN A 544 21.59 -22.65 9.83
C ASN A 544 20.56 -22.44 10.95
N PRO A 545 19.85 -23.49 11.44
CA PRO A 545 18.75 -23.31 12.41
C PRO A 545 19.16 -22.66 13.73
N LYS A 546 20.38 -22.91 14.22
CA LYS A 546 20.88 -22.34 15.48
C LYS A 546 21.16 -20.85 15.32
N ASN A 547 21.92 -20.47 14.28
CA ASN A 547 22.27 -19.08 14.04
C ASN A 547 21.01 -18.26 13.75
N ALA A 548 20.09 -18.79 12.93
CA ALA A 548 18.83 -18.15 12.63
C ALA A 548 18.00 -17.90 13.91
N LEU A 549 17.84 -18.91 14.76
CA LEU A 549 17.13 -18.79 16.03
C LEU A 549 17.77 -17.73 16.95
N MET A 550 19.09 -17.73 17.08
CA MET A 550 19.80 -16.70 17.85
C MET A 550 19.57 -15.29 17.29
N THR A 551 19.51 -15.12 15.96
CA THR A 551 19.18 -13.84 15.32
C THR A 551 17.74 -13.40 15.62
N TYR A 552 16.76 -14.31 15.59
CA TYR A 552 15.37 -13.98 15.93
C TYR A 552 15.15 -13.73 17.42
N TRP A 553 15.90 -14.40 18.29
CA TRP A 553 15.95 -14.11 19.73
C TRP A 553 16.59 -12.75 20.02
N ALA A 554 17.66 -12.37 19.32
CA ALA A 554 18.24 -11.04 19.43
C ALA A 554 17.30 -9.95 18.89
N LEU A 555 16.58 -10.22 17.80
CA LEU A 555 15.61 -9.30 17.21
C LEU A 555 14.41 -9.09 18.16
N GLY A 556 13.84 -10.18 18.67
CA GLY A 556 12.71 -10.15 19.59
C GLY A 556 13.05 -9.54 20.96
N SER A 557 14.20 -9.87 21.56
CA SER A 557 14.56 -9.39 22.90
C SER A 557 14.83 -7.88 22.95
N GLN A 558 15.16 -7.28 21.81
CA GLN A 558 15.32 -5.84 21.64
C GLN A 558 14.03 -5.14 21.17
N GLY A 559 12.91 -5.87 21.04
CA GLY A 559 11.62 -5.34 20.57
C GLY A 559 11.58 -4.97 19.09
N MET A 560 12.57 -5.39 18.30
CA MET A 560 12.68 -5.09 16.87
C MET A 560 11.73 -5.98 16.04
N VAL A 561 11.49 -5.60 14.79
CA VAL A 561 10.78 -6.43 13.80
C VAL A 561 11.64 -6.70 12.56
N GLY A 562 11.40 -7.82 11.90
CA GLY A 562 11.99 -8.15 10.60
C GLY A 562 11.02 -7.91 9.44
N VAL A 563 11.52 -7.50 8.27
CA VAL A 563 10.79 -7.58 6.99
C VAL A 563 11.63 -8.36 5.99
N GLU A 564 11.18 -9.57 5.65
CA GLU A 564 11.99 -10.53 4.91
C GLU A 564 11.47 -10.71 3.47
N PHE A 565 12.30 -11.30 2.61
CA PHE A 565 11.96 -11.64 1.22
C PHE A 565 11.59 -10.43 0.34
N LEU A 566 12.36 -9.34 0.43
CA LEU A 566 12.28 -8.24 -0.54
C LEU A 566 12.89 -8.64 -1.90
N ILE A 567 12.54 -7.91 -2.95
CA ILE A 567 13.16 -7.96 -4.28
C ILE A 567 13.42 -6.54 -4.78
N GLY A 568 14.42 -6.35 -5.65
CA GLY A 568 14.69 -5.09 -6.32
C GLY A 568 15.26 -3.99 -5.42
N VAL A 569 15.80 -4.32 -4.24
CA VAL A 569 16.38 -3.35 -3.29
C VAL A 569 17.49 -2.50 -3.94
N GLY A 570 18.24 -3.06 -4.89
CA GLY A 570 19.23 -2.32 -5.69
C GLY A 570 18.65 -1.28 -6.67
N GLN A 571 17.32 -1.11 -6.72
CA GLN A 571 16.64 -0.06 -7.50
C GLN A 571 16.28 1.16 -6.63
N LEU A 572 16.48 1.11 -5.31
CA LEU A 572 16.13 2.20 -4.39
C LEU A 572 17.03 3.43 -4.60
N PRO A 573 16.46 4.62 -4.89
CA PRO A 573 17.22 5.87 -4.89
C PRO A 573 17.71 6.26 -3.49
N GLU A 574 18.77 7.07 -3.44
CA GLU A 574 19.17 7.80 -2.24
C GLU A 574 17.98 8.59 -1.67
N GLN A 575 17.85 8.65 -0.34
CA GLN A 575 16.74 9.29 0.38
C GLN A 575 15.35 8.68 0.08
N SER A 576 15.27 7.36 -0.08
CA SER A 576 13.98 6.63 -0.10
C SER A 576 13.37 6.52 1.30
N TYR A 577 12.05 6.77 1.44
CA TYR A 577 11.25 6.42 2.61
C TYR A 577 10.55 5.08 2.37
N PHE A 578 10.92 4.07 3.16
CA PHE A 578 10.37 2.71 3.09
C PHE A 578 9.05 2.61 3.86
N LEU A 579 8.08 1.91 3.28
CA LEU A 579 6.81 1.55 3.89
C LEU A 579 6.59 0.03 3.72
N PHE A 580 6.46 -0.71 4.82
CA PHE A 580 5.92 -2.06 4.79
C PHE A 580 4.67 -2.16 5.67
N ALA A 581 3.62 -2.79 5.13
CA ALA A 581 2.35 -2.98 5.83
C ALA A 581 1.89 -4.45 5.73
N PRO A 582 1.88 -5.20 6.85
CA PRO A 582 1.35 -6.55 6.91
C PRO A 582 -0.15 -6.56 7.24
N VAL A 583 -0.86 -7.55 6.70
CA VAL A 583 -2.31 -7.75 6.90
C VAL A 583 -2.62 -7.88 8.40
N LYS A 584 -3.73 -7.26 8.85
CA LYS A 584 -4.08 -7.13 10.27
C LYS A 584 -4.73 -8.39 10.85
N ILE A 585 -3.99 -9.49 10.89
CA ILE A 585 -4.49 -10.81 11.33
C ILE A 585 -4.23 -11.01 12.83
N ARG A 586 -5.28 -11.27 13.61
CA ARG A 586 -5.18 -11.57 15.05
C ARG A 586 -4.28 -12.78 15.29
N GLY A 587 -3.35 -12.65 16.24
CA GLY A 587 -2.55 -13.77 16.72
C GLY A 587 -1.54 -14.33 15.72
N CYS A 588 -1.23 -13.62 14.63
CA CYS A 588 -0.38 -14.15 13.56
C CYS A 588 1.12 -13.88 13.82
N HIS A 589 1.94 -14.92 13.74
CA HIS A 589 3.38 -14.92 14.02
C HIS A 589 4.26 -14.74 12.77
N GLY A 590 3.64 -14.73 11.59
CA GLY A 590 4.17 -14.16 10.36
C GLY A 590 3.16 -13.17 9.78
N GLY A 591 3.63 -12.08 9.18
CA GLY A 591 2.73 -11.06 8.63
C GLY A 591 2.86 -10.93 7.12
N PRO A 592 2.08 -11.64 6.29
CA PRO A 592 2.11 -11.45 4.85
C PRO A 592 1.74 -10.00 4.51
N GLY A 593 2.44 -9.40 3.55
CA GLY A 593 2.27 -7.98 3.24
C GLY A 593 2.94 -7.53 1.97
N ARG A 594 3.12 -6.21 1.85
CA ARG A 594 3.76 -5.56 0.70
C ARG A 594 4.66 -4.42 1.16
N ALA A 595 5.82 -4.33 0.53
CA ALA A 595 6.83 -3.31 0.78
C ALA A 595 6.91 -2.37 -0.44
N ILE A 596 6.83 -1.07 -0.20
CA ILE A 596 7.11 -0.04 -1.20
C ILE A 596 8.10 0.98 -0.64
N ALA A 597 8.70 1.77 -1.52
CA ALA A 597 9.46 2.94 -1.13
C ALA A 597 9.07 4.14 -1.98
N LEU A 598 8.94 5.30 -1.34
CA LEU A 598 8.74 6.59 -1.99
C LEU A 598 10.04 7.39 -1.92
N TYR A 599 10.34 8.19 -2.93
CA TYR A 599 11.56 9.00 -3.02
C TYR A 599 11.27 10.37 -3.63
#